data_AF-A0A973EGE1-F1
#
_entry.id   AF-A0A973EGE1-F1
#
_cell.length_a   1.000
_cell.length_b   1.000
_cell.length_c   1.000
_cell.angle_alpha   90.00
_cell.angle_beta   90.00
_cell.angle_gamma   90.00
#
_symmetry.space_group_name_H-M   'P 1'
#
loop_
_entity.id
_entity.type
_entity.pdbx_description
1 polymer ?
#
loop_
_entity_poly.entity_id
_entity_poly.type
_entity_poly.pdbx_seq_one_letter_code
_entity_poly.pdbx_strand_id
1 'polypeptide(L)'
;RWPAAREAFLLDGEVPPLGHVIKLPDLARVLERVAEDGAEVFYEGEIAQQLVDGVRAEGGIWTMEDMAAYTVVEREPIRTRYQGYELVTAAPPSSGGVAIAEMLNILDPWPLDSLSTPQRTHLIVEAMRRAYRDRAIYLGDPDFTEVPVARLTSRFYADGLRAGINPRTATPSIMLPGNDLPWESEDTTHFSVIDADGNIVSATLTVNLSFGNRFMVPGTGFVLNNEMDDFSAKEGEPNAFGLIGFKANAIEPRKRPLSSMTPTIIKGDDRIGVLGTPGGSRIITMVLLGILDFMDGQQPEHWVALPRFHHQYVPDRISAEPDAFTPEDVAALEAMGHTVEVRKGRWGNMHGVLWNRLTGEVSAGSDPRSDAGRAIVR
;
A
#
# COMPACT_ATOMS: atom_id res chain seq x y z
N ARG A 1 26.81 10.47 3.24
CA ARG A 1 26.93 10.20 1.79
C ARG A 1 26.39 11.36 0.97
N TRP A 2 25.18 11.86 1.23
CA TRP A 2 24.51 12.87 0.40
C TRP A 2 24.57 14.29 1.02
N PRO A 3 25.42 15.22 0.54
CA PRO A 3 25.59 16.54 1.17
C PRO A 3 24.32 17.38 1.15
N ALA A 4 23.63 17.46 0.01
CA ALA A 4 22.41 18.27 -0.14
C ALA A 4 21.30 17.83 0.83
N ALA A 5 21.04 16.53 0.95
CA ALA A 5 20.05 16.01 1.90
C ALA A 5 20.46 16.25 3.36
N ARG A 6 21.76 16.16 3.69
CA ARG A 6 22.25 16.47 5.03
C ARG A 6 22.04 17.94 5.38
N GLU A 7 22.36 18.84 4.46
CA GLU A 7 22.16 20.28 4.65
C GLU A 7 20.67 20.65 4.77
N ALA A 8 19.81 19.97 4.01
CA ALA A 8 18.37 20.19 4.04
C ALA A 8 17.69 19.70 5.34
N PHE A 9 18.10 18.55 5.88
CA PHE A 9 17.37 17.89 6.96
C PHE A 9 18.10 17.79 8.30
N LEU A 10 19.42 18.05 8.35
CA LEU A 10 20.21 17.94 9.58
C LEU A 10 20.70 19.32 10.03
N LEU A 11 20.73 19.53 11.34
CA LEU A 11 21.31 20.71 11.97
C LEU A 11 22.74 20.38 12.40
N ASP A 12 23.74 21.00 11.78
CA ASP A 12 25.16 20.73 12.02
C ASP A 12 25.55 19.24 11.89
N GLY A 13 24.83 18.50 11.05
CA GLY A 13 25.03 17.07 10.83
C GLY A 13 24.31 16.16 11.81
N GLU A 14 23.54 16.71 12.76
CA GLU A 14 22.74 16.00 13.74
C GLU A 14 21.23 16.11 13.45
N VAL A 15 20.45 15.18 14.00
CA VAL A 15 18.98 15.23 13.89
C VAL A 15 18.45 16.49 14.58
N PRO A 16 17.65 17.33 13.90
CA PRO A 16 17.14 18.55 14.52
C PRO A 16 16.26 18.25 15.75
N PRO A 17 16.32 19.09 16.81
CA PRO A 17 15.44 18.94 17.96
C PRO A 17 13.97 19.18 17.56
N LEU A 18 13.04 18.59 18.32
CA LEU A 18 11.60 18.82 18.12
C LEU A 18 11.28 20.33 18.15
N GLY A 19 10.43 20.76 17.22
CA GLY A 19 10.09 22.18 17.04
C GLY A 19 11.08 22.98 16.19
N HIS A 20 12.19 22.38 15.73
CA HIS A 20 13.07 23.02 14.76
C HIS A 20 12.35 23.23 13.41
N VAL A 21 12.51 24.42 12.83
CA VAL A 21 11.88 24.77 11.55
C VAL A 21 12.81 24.39 10.40
N ILE A 22 12.46 23.33 9.68
CA ILE A 22 13.13 22.95 8.44
C ILE A 22 12.63 23.86 7.31
N LYS A 23 13.55 24.51 6.59
CA LYS A 23 13.24 25.38 5.45
C LYS A 23 13.87 24.80 4.19
N LEU A 24 13.06 24.58 3.17
CA LEU A 24 13.49 24.02 1.88
C LEU A 24 13.24 25.05 0.76
N PRO A 25 14.07 26.12 0.66
CA PRO A 25 13.86 27.18 -0.33
C PRO A 25 13.95 26.67 -1.77
N ASP A 26 14.80 25.69 -2.04
CA ASP A 26 14.90 25.06 -3.35
C ASP A 26 13.63 24.32 -3.74
N LEU A 27 13.01 23.62 -2.78
CA LEU A 27 11.72 22.95 -3.00
C LEU A 27 10.62 23.98 -3.26
N ALA A 28 10.61 25.08 -2.50
CA ALA A 28 9.64 26.16 -2.71
C ALA A 28 9.75 26.71 -4.15
N ARG A 29 10.96 27.01 -4.62
CA ARG A 29 11.20 27.47 -6.01
C ARG A 29 10.68 26.48 -7.05
N VAL A 30 10.91 25.17 -6.85
CA VAL A 30 10.43 24.14 -7.77
C VAL A 30 8.90 24.08 -7.77
N LEU A 31 8.26 24.09 -6.60
CA LEU A 31 6.80 24.05 -6.47
C LEU A 31 6.14 25.30 -7.05
N GLU A 32 6.73 26.48 -6.83
CA GLU A 32 6.28 27.75 -7.42
C GLU A 32 6.33 27.68 -8.95
N ARG A 33 7.43 27.18 -9.51
CA ARG A 33 7.59 27.01 -10.95
C ARG A 33 6.54 26.05 -11.53
N VAL A 34 6.29 24.92 -10.87
CA VAL A 34 5.25 23.96 -11.29
C VAL A 34 3.85 24.57 -11.20
N ALA A 35 3.58 25.40 -10.19
CA ALA A 35 2.29 26.05 -10.02
C ALA A 35 2.03 27.15 -11.07
N GLU A 36 3.06 27.89 -11.48
CA GLU A 36 2.97 28.98 -12.46
C GLU A 36 2.95 28.47 -13.90
N ASP A 37 3.85 27.54 -14.23
CA ASP A 37 4.16 27.16 -15.61
C ASP A 37 3.62 25.77 -16.00
N GLY A 38 3.01 25.04 -15.06
CA GLY A 38 2.46 23.70 -15.28
C GLY A 38 3.43 22.57 -14.91
N ALA A 39 2.97 21.33 -15.00
CA ALA A 39 3.77 20.15 -14.61
C ALA A 39 4.91 19.85 -15.60
N GLU A 40 4.78 20.30 -16.84
CA GLU A 40 5.71 20.09 -17.95
C GLU A 40 7.12 20.60 -17.61
N VAL A 41 7.22 21.70 -16.84
CA VAL A 41 8.50 22.27 -16.41
C VAL A 41 9.33 21.36 -15.51
N PHE A 42 8.71 20.35 -14.90
CA PHE A 42 9.42 19.33 -14.12
C PHE A 42 10.05 18.26 -15.02
N TYR A 43 9.41 17.96 -16.16
CA TYR A 43 9.79 16.91 -17.10
C TYR A 43 10.62 17.43 -18.28
N GLU A 44 10.56 18.73 -18.53
CA GLU A 44 11.26 19.42 -19.60
C GLU A 44 12.02 20.65 -19.08
N GLY A 45 13.07 21.07 -19.79
CA GLY A 45 13.81 22.30 -19.46
C GLY A 45 14.79 22.16 -18.28
N GLU A 46 14.98 23.26 -17.54
CA GLU A 46 16.08 23.41 -16.58
C GLU A 46 15.99 22.47 -15.38
N ILE A 47 14.79 22.26 -14.82
CA ILE A 47 14.60 21.35 -13.67
C ILE A 47 14.91 19.91 -14.09
N ALA A 48 14.40 19.48 -15.25
CA ALA A 48 14.66 18.16 -15.79
C ALA A 48 16.16 17.94 -16.10
N GLN A 49 16.82 18.94 -16.69
CA GLN A 49 18.25 18.89 -16.96
C GLN A 49 19.07 18.79 -15.67
N GLN A 50 18.72 19.59 -14.65
CA GLN A 50 19.35 19.55 -13.33
C GLN A 50 19.21 18.17 -12.69
N LEU A 51 18.03 17.54 -12.79
CA LEU A 51 17.79 16.18 -12.31
C LEU A 51 18.65 15.15 -13.03
N VAL A 52 18.66 15.17 -14.37
CA VAL A 52 19.45 14.25 -15.19
C VAL A 52 20.94 14.36 -14.89
N ASP A 53 21.47 15.58 -14.83
CA ASP A 53 22.88 15.82 -14.55
C ASP A 53 23.26 15.38 -13.13
N GLY A 54 22.41 15.70 -12.14
CA GLY A 54 22.62 15.30 -10.75
C GLY A 54 22.59 13.79 -10.54
N VAL A 55 21.64 13.10 -11.18
CA VAL A 55 21.52 11.63 -11.12
C VAL A 55 22.71 10.96 -11.81
N ARG A 56 23.12 11.46 -12.99
CA ARG A 56 24.27 10.91 -13.72
C ARG A 56 25.59 11.11 -12.99
N ALA A 57 25.78 12.24 -12.31
CA ALA A 57 26.97 12.51 -11.51
C ALA A 57 27.20 11.45 -10.41
N GLU A 58 26.12 10.82 -9.92
CA GLU A 58 26.16 9.75 -8.91
C GLU A 58 26.02 8.34 -9.50
N GLY A 59 26.16 8.21 -10.83
CA GLY A 59 26.18 6.92 -11.53
C GLY A 59 24.81 6.39 -11.98
N GLY A 60 23.75 7.19 -11.86
CA GLY A 60 22.45 6.87 -12.45
C GLY A 60 22.42 7.04 -13.97
N ILE A 61 21.36 6.53 -14.61
CA ILE A 61 21.28 6.41 -16.08
C ILE A 61 20.15 7.24 -16.70
N TRP A 62 19.56 8.17 -15.96
CA TRP A 62 18.48 9.01 -16.47
C TRP A 62 18.91 9.77 -17.72
N THR A 63 17.98 9.98 -18.64
CA THR A 63 18.18 10.80 -19.85
C THR A 63 17.10 11.88 -19.92
N MET A 64 17.35 12.93 -20.70
CA MET A 64 16.31 13.93 -20.95
C MET A 64 15.16 13.32 -21.74
N GLU A 65 15.45 12.33 -22.57
CA GLU A 65 14.45 11.52 -23.28
C GLU A 65 13.57 10.74 -22.30
N ASP A 66 14.11 10.16 -21.22
CA ASP A 66 13.31 9.49 -20.19
C ASP A 66 12.37 10.46 -19.47
N MET A 67 12.87 11.66 -19.14
CA MET A 67 12.07 12.71 -18.48
C MET A 67 10.94 13.19 -19.39
N ALA A 68 11.24 13.55 -20.64
CA ALA A 68 10.28 14.09 -21.59
C ALA A 68 9.28 13.04 -22.10
N ALA A 69 9.65 11.75 -22.13
CA ALA A 69 8.75 10.68 -22.56
C ALA A 69 7.77 10.21 -21.47
N TYR A 70 7.93 10.66 -20.22
CA TYR A 70 7.06 10.24 -19.13
C TYR A 70 5.67 10.86 -19.26
N THR A 71 4.64 10.01 -19.21
CA THR A 71 3.24 10.43 -19.15
C THR A 71 2.51 9.66 -18.06
N VAL A 72 1.59 10.33 -17.35
CA VAL A 72 0.64 9.67 -16.46
C VAL A 72 -0.30 8.78 -17.30
N VAL A 73 -0.52 7.55 -16.85
CA VAL A 73 -1.42 6.62 -17.52
C VAL A 73 -2.70 6.48 -16.71
N GLU A 74 -3.83 6.86 -17.33
CA GLU A 74 -5.16 6.61 -16.79
C GLU A 74 -5.55 5.16 -17.02
N ARG A 75 -6.06 4.50 -15.98
CA ARG A 75 -6.47 3.09 -16.03
C ARG A 75 -7.84 2.91 -15.41
N GLU A 76 -8.62 2.04 -16.03
CA GLU A 76 -9.88 1.58 -15.44
C GLU A 76 -9.60 0.88 -14.10
N PRO A 77 -10.25 1.29 -13.00
CA PRO A 77 -10.01 0.72 -11.69
C PRO A 77 -10.51 -0.72 -11.61
N ILE A 78 -9.95 -1.49 -10.67
CA ILE A 78 -10.53 -2.78 -10.30
C ILE A 78 -11.84 -2.53 -9.57
N ARG A 79 -12.89 -3.22 -10.04
CA ARG A 79 -14.22 -3.21 -9.44
C ARG A 79 -14.57 -4.59 -8.94
N THR A 80 -14.99 -4.70 -7.68
CA THR A 80 -15.48 -5.95 -7.09
C THR A 80 -16.71 -5.69 -6.23
N ARG A 81 -17.45 -6.75 -5.87
CA ARG A 81 -18.62 -6.65 -4.99
C ARG A 81 -18.48 -7.58 -3.80
N TYR A 82 -18.75 -7.05 -2.62
CA TYR A 82 -18.72 -7.79 -1.36
C TYR A 82 -19.87 -7.31 -0.45
N GLN A 83 -20.64 -8.24 0.09
CA GLN A 83 -21.79 -7.97 0.98
C GLN A 83 -22.72 -6.82 0.53
N GLY A 84 -23.01 -6.75 -0.78
CA GLY A 84 -23.90 -5.73 -1.35
C GLY A 84 -23.25 -4.40 -1.75
N TYR A 85 -21.99 -4.16 -1.37
CA TYR A 85 -21.24 -2.96 -1.73
C TYR A 85 -20.40 -3.16 -2.99
N GLU A 86 -20.24 -2.11 -3.80
CA GLU A 86 -19.25 -2.04 -4.89
C GLU A 86 -17.96 -1.43 -4.34
N LEU A 87 -16.83 -2.12 -4.50
CA LEU A 87 -15.52 -1.58 -4.20
C LEU A 87 -14.84 -1.17 -5.50
N VAL A 88 -14.28 0.04 -5.52
CA VAL A 88 -13.49 0.60 -6.62
C VAL A 88 -12.09 0.87 -6.08
N THR A 89 -11.07 0.23 -6.66
CA THR A 89 -9.71 0.20 -6.12
C THR A 89 -8.65 0.14 -7.23
N ALA A 90 -7.38 0.30 -6.87
CA ALA A 90 -6.28 0.51 -7.82
C ALA A 90 -6.09 -0.66 -8.80
N ALA A 91 -5.81 -0.31 -10.06
CA ALA A 91 -5.43 -1.25 -11.12
C ALA A 91 -3.92 -1.56 -11.16
N PRO A 92 -3.49 -2.66 -11.78
CA PRO A 92 -2.08 -2.90 -12.11
C PRO A 92 -1.44 -1.69 -12.80
N PRO A 93 -0.18 -1.33 -12.49
CA PRO A 93 0.84 -2.09 -11.75
C PRO A 93 0.70 -2.05 -10.23
N SER A 94 -0.35 -1.44 -9.66
CA SER A 94 -0.66 -1.75 -8.27
C SER A 94 -1.26 -3.16 -8.15
N SER A 95 -0.69 -3.95 -7.25
CA SER A 95 -1.23 -5.25 -6.85
C SER A 95 -2.46 -5.14 -5.93
N GLY A 96 -2.66 -3.99 -5.31
CA GLY A 96 -3.61 -3.77 -4.23
C GLY A 96 -5.03 -4.17 -4.58
N GLY A 97 -5.57 -3.62 -5.68
CA GLY A 97 -6.96 -3.82 -6.01
C GLY A 97 -7.31 -5.26 -6.42
N VAL A 98 -6.40 -5.92 -7.15
CA VAL A 98 -6.57 -7.34 -7.53
C VAL A 98 -6.55 -8.22 -6.27
N ALA A 99 -5.59 -7.99 -5.37
CA ALA A 99 -5.47 -8.75 -4.13
C ALA A 99 -6.67 -8.54 -3.19
N ILE A 100 -7.19 -7.31 -3.06
CA ILE A 100 -8.42 -7.04 -2.30
C ILE A 100 -9.60 -7.81 -2.90
N ALA A 101 -9.79 -7.76 -4.21
CA ALA A 101 -10.89 -8.46 -4.87
C ALA A 101 -10.79 -9.98 -4.69
N GLU A 102 -9.58 -10.55 -4.80
CA GLU A 102 -9.33 -11.97 -4.56
C GLU A 102 -9.64 -12.36 -3.10
N MET A 103 -9.11 -11.62 -2.13
CA MET A 103 -9.33 -11.90 -0.70
C MET A 103 -10.81 -11.80 -0.33
N LEU A 104 -11.52 -10.76 -0.79
CA LEU A 104 -12.95 -10.61 -0.52
C LEU A 104 -13.77 -11.74 -1.16
N ASN A 105 -13.45 -12.17 -2.38
CA ASN A 105 -14.13 -13.31 -3.01
C ASN A 105 -13.85 -14.63 -2.29
N ILE A 106 -12.65 -14.82 -1.73
CA ILE A 106 -12.32 -15.98 -0.90
C ILE A 106 -13.18 -15.95 0.37
N LEU A 107 -13.30 -14.78 1.01
CA LEU A 107 -13.98 -14.59 2.29
C LEU A 107 -15.52 -14.56 2.19
N ASP A 108 -16.10 -14.16 1.06
CA ASP A 108 -17.53 -13.86 0.87
C ASP A 108 -18.50 -14.91 1.46
N PRO A 109 -18.27 -16.23 1.36
CA PRO A 109 -19.21 -17.21 1.91
C PRO A 109 -19.06 -17.51 3.41
N TRP A 110 -18.03 -16.96 4.06
CA TRP A 110 -17.79 -17.19 5.49
C TRP A 110 -18.53 -16.12 6.33
N PRO A 111 -19.25 -16.50 7.39
CA PRO A 111 -19.98 -15.56 8.24
C PRO A 111 -19.03 -14.93 9.27
N LEU A 112 -18.12 -14.06 8.81
CA LEU A 112 -17.02 -13.50 9.61
C LEU A 112 -17.47 -12.75 10.87
N ASP A 113 -18.68 -12.19 10.87
CA ASP A 113 -19.31 -11.46 11.98
C ASP A 113 -19.69 -12.38 13.17
N SER A 114 -19.97 -13.65 12.88
CA SER A 114 -20.39 -14.64 13.86
C SER A 114 -19.23 -15.45 14.49
N LEU A 115 -18.02 -15.29 13.96
CA LEU A 115 -16.85 -16.07 14.36
C LEU A 115 -16.12 -15.46 15.56
N SER A 116 -15.45 -16.30 16.35
CA SER A 116 -14.51 -15.80 17.36
C SER A 116 -13.31 -15.09 16.71
N THR A 117 -12.66 -14.19 17.44
CA THR A 117 -11.47 -13.46 16.96
C THR A 117 -10.41 -14.38 16.34
N PRO A 118 -10.02 -15.52 16.94
CA PRO A 118 -9.03 -16.42 16.33
C PRO A 118 -9.52 -17.07 15.04
N GLN A 119 -10.80 -17.47 14.96
CA GLN A 119 -11.37 -18.09 13.76
C GLN A 119 -11.49 -17.09 12.60
N ARG A 120 -11.99 -15.88 12.90
CA ARG A 120 -12.05 -14.77 11.94
C ARG A 120 -10.65 -14.43 11.41
N THR A 121 -9.68 -14.28 12.32
CA THR A 121 -8.28 -14.01 11.98
C THR A 121 -7.68 -15.12 11.12
N HIS A 122 -7.90 -16.40 11.47
CA HIS A 122 -7.42 -17.53 10.70
C HIS A 122 -7.91 -17.48 9.24
N LEU A 123 -9.21 -17.28 9.00
CA LEU A 123 -9.76 -17.21 7.64
C LEU A 123 -9.22 -16.01 6.86
N ILE A 124 -9.09 -14.85 7.51
CA ILE A 124 -8.50 -13.65 6.91
C ILE A 124 -7.04 -13.92 6.51
N VAL A 125 -6.24 -14.53 7.39
CA VAL A 125 -4.84 -14.87 7.10
C VAL A 125 -4.72 -15.89 5.97
N GLU A 126 -5.61 -16.89 5.90
CA GLU A 126 -5.63 -17.86 4.80
C GLU A 126 -5.97 -17.22 3.45
N ALA A 127 -6.82 -16.19 3.44
CA ALA A 127 -7.11 -15.38 2.25
C ALA A 127 -5.90 -14.50 1.87
N MET A 128 -5.32 -13.78 2.84
CA MET A 128 -4.10 -12.99 2.63
C MET A 128 -2.95 -13.84 2.06
N ARG A 129 -2.70 -15.03 2.63
CA ARG A 129 -1.66 -15.95 2.16
C ARG A 129 -1.82 -16.31 0.69
N ARG A 130 -3.05 -16.56 0.21
CA ARG A 130 -3.31 -16.94 -1.19
C ARG A 130 -3.19 -15.75 -2.15
N ALA A 131 -3.75 -14.61 -1.78
CA ALA A 131 -3.65 -13.40 -2.60
C ALA A 131 -2.22 -12.88 -2.72
N TYR A 132 -1.40 -12.97 -1.65
CA TYR A 132 0.02 -12.59 -1.76
C TYR A 132 0.86 -13.60 -2.56
N ARG A 133 0.48 -14.89 -2.55
CA ARG A 133 1.08 -15.88 -3.45
C ARG A 133 0.79 -15.54 -4.91
N ASP A 134 -0.46 -15.21 -5.22
CA ASP A 134 -0.84 -14.85 -6.60
C ASP A 134 -0.29 -13.49 -7.02
N ARG A 135 -0.18 -12.54 -6.08
CA ARG A 135 0.58 -11.30 -6.25
C ARG A 135 2.01 -11.58 -6.71
N ALA A 136 2.72 -12.46 -6.00
CA ALA A 136 4.11 -12.77 -6.32
C ALA A 136 4.27 -13.39 -7.71
N ILE A 137 3.40 -14.35 -8.07
CA ILE A 137 3.52 -15.13 -9.30
C ILE A 137 3.06 -14.36 -10.54
N TYR A 138 1.96 -13.61 -10.44
CA TYR A 138 1.21 -13.15 -11.62
C TYR A 138 1.20 -11.64 -11.84
N LEU A 139 1.44 -10.83 -10.81
CA LEU A 139 1.25 -9.38 -10.92
C LEU A 139 2.55 -8.68 -11.34
N GLY A 140 2.41 -7.70 -12.24
CA GLY A 140 3.47 -6.83 -12.74
C GLY A 140 2.86 -5.67 -13.54
N ASP A 141 3.67 -4.98 -14.35
CA ASP A 141 3.17 -3.94 -15.25
C ASP A 141 2.37 -4.54 -16.42
N PRO A 142 1.07 -4.23 -16.56
CA PRO A 142 0.24 -4.75 -17.64
C PRO A 142 0.71 -4.30 -19.03
N ASP A 143 1.53 -3.25 -19.13
CA ASP A 143 2.10 -2.80 -20.41
C ASP A 143 3.23 -3.74 -20.90
N PHE A 144 3.72 -4.65 -20.03
CA PHE A 144 4.86 -5.54 -20.30
C PHE A 144 4.56 -7.03 -20.07
N THR A 145 3.63 -7.35 -19.16
CA THR A 145 3.25 -8.73 -18.84
C THR A 145 1.74 -8.91 -18.89
N GLU A 146 1.29 -10.08 -19.32
CA GLU A 146 -0.12 -10.44 -19.24
C GLU A 146 -0.48 -10.69 -17.77
N VAL A 147 -1.23 -9.75 -17.18
CA VAL A 147 -1.76 -9.88 -15.82
C VAL A 147 -3.14 -10.53 -15.92
N PRO A 148 -3.37 -11.74 -15.35
CA PRO A 148 -4.64 -12.46 -15.48
C PRO A 148 -5.74 -11.90 -14.55
N VAL A 149 -6.01 -10.59 -14.62
CA VAL A 149 -6.94 -9.86 -13.73
C VAL A 149 -8.31 -10.53 -13.67
N ALA A 150 -8.89 -10.88 -14.81
CA ALA A 150 -10.21 -11.52 -14.87
C ALA A 150 -10.26 -12.88 -14.14
N ARG A 151 -9.14 -13.63 -14.13
CA ARG A 151 -9.02 -14.88 -13.39
C ARG A 151 -8.88 -14.59 -11.89
N LEU A 152 -7.93 -13.75 -11.50
CA LEU A 152 -7.62 -13.49 -10.08
C LEU A 152 -8.77 -12.83 -9.33
N THR A 153 -9.57 -12.01 -10.02
CA THR A 153 -10.76 -11.35 -9.45
C THR A 153 -12.05 -12.16 -9.61
N SER A 154 -11.98 -13.39 -10.14
CA SER A 154 -13.14 -14.25 -10.35
C SER A 154 -13.56 -14.98 -9.08
N ARG A 155 -14.88 -15.02 -8.84
CA ARG A 155 -15.48 -15.85 -7.77
C ARG A 155 -15.15 -17.34 -7.95
N PHE A 156 -15.18 -17.86 -9.18
CA PHE A 156 -14.84 -19.28 -9.44
C PHE A 156 -13.38 -19.62 -9.10
N TYR A 157 -12.47 -18.68 -9.34
CA TYR A 157 -11.07 -18.87 -8.98
C TYR A 157 -10.89 -18.85 -7.46
N ALA A 158 -11.54 -17.89 -6.79
CA ALA A 158 -11.60 -17.83 -5.34
C ALA A 158 -12.22 -19.08 -4.71
N ASP A 159 -13.24 -19.70 -5.34
CA ASP A 159 -13.81 -20.97 -4.89
C ASP A 159 -12.78 -22.10 -4.89
N GLY A 160 -11.95 -22.18 -5.94
CA GLY A 160 -10.86 -23.16 -6.02
C GLY A 160 -9.78 -22.92 -4.97
N LEU A 161 -9.42 -21.65 -4.74
CA LEU A 161 -8.49 -21.27 -3.68
C LEU A 161 -9.04 -21.59 -2.27
N ARG A 162 -10.32 -21.32 -2.04
CA ARG A 162 -11.04 -21.61 -0.79
C ARG A 162 -11.19 -23.10 -0.54
N ALA A 163 -11.33 -23.93 -1.56
CA ALA A 163 -11.40 -25.39 -1.40
C ALA A 163 -10.15 -25.98 -0.71
N GLY A 164 -9.01 -25.28 -0.79
CA GLY A 164 -7.80 -25.63 -0.06
C GLY A 164 -7.69 -25.04 1.36
N ILE A 165 -8.67 -24.30 1.85
CA ILE A 165 -8.66 -23.71 3.20
C ILE A 165 -9.33 -24.69 4.17
N ASN A 166 -8.57 -25.17 5.16
CA ASN A 166 -9.14 -25.87 6.30
C ASN A 166 -9.46 -24.85 7.40
N PRO A 167 -10.72 -24.66 7.80
CA PRO A 167 -11.12 -23.60 8.74
C PRO A 167 -10.59 -23.78 10.18
N ARG A 168 -9.84 -24.85 10.45
CA ARG A 168 -9.27 -25.16 11.78
C ARG A 168 -7.77 -25.41 11.75
N THR A 169 -7.12 -25.35 10.59
CA THR A 169 -5.69 -25.66 10.46
C THR A 169 -5.06 -24.79 9.41
N ALA A 170 -4.03 -24.05 9.79
CA ALA A 170 -3.27 -23.16 8.93
C ALA A 170 -2.64 -23.95 7.78
N THR A 171 -2.65 -23.39 6.57
CA THR A 171 -1.92 -23.93 5.42
C THR A 171 -0.46 -23.47 5.51
N PRO A 172 0.55 -24.34 5.70
CA PRO A 172 1.94 -23.90 5.60
C PRO A 172 2.21 -23.27 4.23
N SER A 173 2.82 -22.09 4.19
CA SER A 173 3.15 -21.39 2.94
C SER A 173 4.06 -22.24 2.05
N ILE A 174 4.87 -23.13 2.62
CA ILE A 174 5.71 -24.06 1.84
C ILE A 174 4.90 -24.99 0.92
N MET A 175 3.63 -25.27 1.26
CA MET A 175 2.75 -26.10 0.41
C MET A 175 2.16 -25.33 -0.77
N LEU A 176 2.32 -24.00 -0.79
CA LEU A 176 1.98 -23.17 -1.92
C LEU A 176 3.26 -22.89 -2.74
N PRO A 177 3.16 -22.63 -4.06
CA PRO A 177 4.33 -22.47 -4.92
C PRO A 177 5.08 -21.15 -4.71
N GLY A 178 6.42 -21.17 -4.71
CA GLY A 178 7.30 -19.98 -4.82
C GLY A 178 7.70 -19.30 -3.49
N ASN A 179 8.47 -19.96 -2.62
CA ASN A 179 8.48 -19.69 -1.17
C ASN A 179 9.85 -19.48 -0.48
N ASP A 180 10.85 -18.83 -1.09
CA ASP A 180 12.18 -18.62 -0.47
C ASP A 180 12.43 -17.18 0.10
N LEU A 181 12.45 -17.07 1.46
CA LEU A 181 13.14 -16.09 2.35
C LEU A 181 12.83 -14.55 2.23
N PRO A 182 13.58 -13.66 2.95
CA PRO A 182 13.26 -13.00 4.23
C PRO A 182 12.71 -11.54 4.13
N TRP A 183 12.55 -10.84 5.27
CA TRP A 183 11.59 -9.74 5.57
C TRP A 183 12.20 -8.33 5.74
N GLU A 184 11.50 -7.24 5.35
CA GLU A 184 11.93 -5.83 5.60
C GLU A 184 10.75 -4.77 5.55
N SER A 185 11.04 -3.46 5.48
CA SER A 185 10.47 -2.25 6.16
C SER A 185 9.22 -1.61 5.52
N GLU A 186 8.59 -0.58 6.13
CA GLU A 186 7.25 -0.06 5.75
C GLU A 186 7.08 1.47 5.77
N ASP A 187 7.06 2.16 4.63
CA ASP A 187 6.61 3.57 4.59
C ASP A 187 5.97 3.96 3.25
N THR A 188 5.07 4.96 3.23
CA THR A 188 4.32 5.56 2.10
C THR A 188 3.50 6.76 2.68
N THR A 189 2.69 7.53 1.93
CA THR A 189 1.63 8.41 2.50
C THR A 189 0.27 8.25 1.78
N HIS A 190 -0.84 8.59 2.43
CA HIS A 190 -2.19 8.49 1.85
C HIS A 190 -3.09 9.68 2.28
N PHE A 191 -4.02 10.08 1.42
CA PHE A 191 -5.12 10.97 1.79
C PHE A 191 -6.42 10.64 1.03
N SER A 192 -7.55 10.99 1.65
CA SER A 192 -8.90 10.77 1.13
C SER A 192 -9.73 12.06 1.25
N VAL A 193 -10.53 12.37 0.24
CA VAL A 193 -11.36 13.59 0.15
C VAL A 193 -12.73 13.27 -0.44
N ILE A 194 -13.77 13.82 0.17
CA ILE A 194 -15.11 13.98 -0.43
C ILE A 194 -15.45 15.47 -0.34
N ASP A 195 -15.90 16.08 -1.44
CA ASP A 195 -16.35 17.47 -1.44
C ASP A 195 -17.87 17.62 -1.58
N ALA A 196 -18.35 18.87 -1.47
CA ALA A 196 -19.77 19.20 -1.49
C ALA A 196 -20.45 18.97 -2.85
N ASP A 197 -19.68 18.91 -3.94
CA ASP A 197 -20.19 18.61 -5.28
C ASP A 197 -20.27 17.10 -5.54
N GLY A 198 -19.82 16.28 -4.58
CA GLY A 198 -19.82 14.83 -4.66
C GLY A 198 -18.58 14.26 -5.36
N ASN A 199 -17.52 15.04 -5.55
CA ASN A 199 -16.24 14.51 -6.01
C ASN A 199 -15.60 13.68 -4.90
N ILE A 200 -14.95 12.58 -5.29
CA ILE A 200 -14.35 11.62 -4.36
C ILE A 200 -12.93 11.31 -4.84
N VAL A 201 -11.95 11.51 -3.96
CA VAL A 201 -10.54 11.22 -4.22
C VAL A 201 -9.99 10.28 -3.15
N SER A 202 -9.29 9.24 -3.58
CA SER A 202 -8.47 8.38 -2.73
C SER A 202 -7.09 8.30 -3.37
N ALA A 203 -6.07 8.86 -2.72
CA ALA A 203 -4.75 9.03 -3.30
C ALA A 203 -3.65 8.54 -2.35
N THR A 204 -2.81 7.64 -2.84
CA THR A 204 -1.63 7.13 -2.14
C THR A 204 -0.38 7.57 -2.90
N LEU A 205 0.59 8.15 -2.21
CA LEU A 205 1.83 8.68 -2.79
C LEU A 205 3.03 8.07 -2.06
N THR A 206 4.10 7.73 -2.77
CA THR A 206 5.29 7.12 -2.16
C THR A 206 6.59 7.57 -2.82
N VAL A 207 7.68 7.49 -2.06
CA VAL A 207 9.06 7.52 -2.57
C VAL A 207 9.75 6.15 -2.37
N ASN A 208 8.95 5.12 -2.19
CA ASN A 208 9.29 3.80 -1.71
C ASN A 208 9.65 3.75 -0.21
N LEU A 209 10.93 3.64 0.16
CA LEU A 209 11.34 3.60 1.57
C LEU A 209 11.28 4.99 2.25
N SER A 210 11.45 5.04 3.57
CA SER A 210 11.65 6.30 4.30
C SER A 210 12.78 7.14 3.69
N PHE A 211 12.45 8.35 3.24
CA PHE A 211 13.31 9.27 2.48
C PHE A 211 13.82 8.71 1.13
N GLY A 212 13.15 7.68 0.57
CA GLY A 212 13.51 7.04 -0.68
C GLY A 212 14.94 6.50 -0.67
N ASN A 213 15.73 6.86 -1.70
CA ASN A 213 17.17 6.54 -1.75
C ASN A 213 18.04 7.51 -0.91
N ARG A 214 17.40 8.47 -0.21
CA ARG A 214 18.01 9.54 0.61
C ARG A 214 18.86 10.53 -0.17
N PHE A 215 18.99 10.36 -1.48
CA PHE A 215 19.72 11.25 -2.37
C PHE A 215 18.83 12.43 -2.76
N MET A 216 19.41 13.62 -2.76
CA MET A 216 18.78 14.87 -3.17
C MET A 216 19.70 15.49 -4.20
N VAL A 217 19.17 15.75 -5.40
CA VAL A 217 19.92 16.49 -6.41
C VAL A 217 20.16 17.90 -5.88
N PRO A 218 21.41 18.39 -5.81
CA PRO A 218 21.71 19.72 -5.30
C PRO A 218 20.86 20.80 -6.00
N GLY A 219 20.26 21.70 -5.22
CA GLY A 219 19.43 22.80 -5.74
C GLY A 219 17.97 22.46 -6.06
N THR A 220 17.50 21.25 -5.73
CA THR A 220 16.11 20.81 -5.97
C THR A 220 15.25 20.79 -4.70
N GLY A 221 15.84 20.52 -3.53
CA GLY A 221 15.16 20.54 -2.23
C GLY A 221 14.26 19.34 -1.93
N PHE A 222 14.28 18.28 -2.75
CA PHE A 222 13.53 17.04 -2.50
C PHE A 222 14.39 15.78 -2.68
N VAL A 223 14.02 14.71 -1.99
CA VAL A 223 14.67 13.40 -2.14
C VAL A 223 14.13 12.66 -3.36
N LEU A 224 14.96 11.83 -3.98
CA LEU A 224 14.54 10.91 -5.03
C LEU A 224 14.06 9.59 -4.44
N ASN A 225 13.08 8.97 -5.10
CA ASN A 225 12.56 7.67 -4.70
C ASN A 225 13.60 6.55 -4.90
N ASN A 226 13.33 5.39 -4.30
CA ASN A 226 14.02 4.15 -4.62
C ASN A 226 13.04 3.09 -5.18
N GLU A 227 12.05 3.51 -5.96
CA GLU A 227 10.96 2.62 -6.44
C GLU A 227 11.47 1.47 -7.32
N MET A 228 12.65 1.60 -7.94
CA MET A 228 13.28 0.50 -8.68
C MET A 228 13.54 -0.76 -7.82
N ASP A 229 13.60 -0.63 -6.50
CA ASP A 229 13.67 -1.76 -5.57
C ASP A 229 12.43 -2.67 -5.64
N ASP A 230 11.27 -2.15 -6.04
CA ASP A 230 10.05 -2.95 -6.16
C ASP A 230 10.11 -3.96 -7.32
N PHE A 231 11.08 -3.88 -8.23
CA PHE A 231 11.31 -4.92 -9.22
C PHE A 231 11.95 -6.17 -8.62
N SER A 232 11.66 -7.33 -9.23
CA SER A 232 12.45 -8.54 -9.05
C SER A 232 13.82 -8.36 -9.70
N ALA A 233 14.83 -8.06 -8.88
CA ALA A 233 16.23 -8.04 -9.33
C ALA A 233 16.72 -9.45 -9.70
N LYS A 234 16.20 -10.47 -9.01
CA LYS A 234 16.38 -11.89 -9.30
C LYS A 234 15.12 -12.66 -8.93
N GLU A 235 14.69 -13.57 -9.80
CA GLU A 235 13.49 -14.37 -9.57
C GLU A 235 13.59 -15.15 -8.26
N GLY A 236 12.54 -15.10 -7.45
CA GLY A 236 12.51 -15.80 -6.16
C GLY A 236 13.28 -15.09 -5.05
N GLU A 237 14.06 -14.05 -5.34
CA GLU A 237 14.70 -13.24 -4.31
C GLU A 237 13.80 -12.08 -3.88
N PRO A 238 13.76 -11.78 -2.57
CA PRO A 238 12.96 -10.69 -2.06
C PRO A 238 13.58 -9.32 -2.33
N ASN A 239 12.73 -8.31 -2.49
CA ASN A 239 13.13 -6.90 -2.43
C ASN A 239 13.25 -6.39 -0.98
N ALA A 240 13.47 -5.09 -0.78
CA ALA A 240 13.57 -4.48 0.55
C ALA A 240 12.27 -4.47 1.37
N PHE A 241 11.21 -5.15 0.90
CA PHE A 241 9.97 -5.41 1.64
C PHE A 241 9.78 -6.90 1.99
N GLY A 242 10.75 -7.75 1.62
CA GLY A 242 10.56 -9.19 1.69
C GLY A 242 9.52 -9.73 0.70
N LEU A 243 9.12 -8.92 -0.29
CA LEU A 243 8.20 -9.36 -1.33
C LEU A 243 9.01 -10.09 -2.39
N ILE A 244 8.58 -11.32 -2.68
CA ILE A 244 9.13 -12.07 -3.80
C ILE A 244 8.43 -11.62 -5.09
N GLY A 245 9.23 -11.30 -6.09
CA GLY A 245 8.78 -11.15 -7.47
C GLY A 245 9.36 -12.26 -8.34
N PHE A 246 8.62 -12.60 -9.39
CA PHE A 246 9.08 -13.47 -10.47
C PHE A 246 9.18 -12.67 -11.78
N LYS A 247 9.35 -13.37 -12.91
CA LYS A 247 9.51 -12.81 -14.26
C LYS A 247 8.55 -11.67 -14.61
N ALA A 248 7.28 -11.75 -14.16
CA ALA A 248 6.26 -10.73 -14.40
C ALA A 248 6.71 -9.32 -13.97
N ASN A 249 7.49 -9.24 -12.89
CA ASN A 249 7.99 -8.00 -12.30
C ASN A 249 9.52 -7.88 -12.42
N ALA A 250 10.15 -8.47 -13.44
CA ALA A 250 11.58 -8.26 -13.71
C ALA A 250 11.87 -6.83 -14.22
N ILE A 251 13.10 -6.34 -13.99
CA ILE A 251 13.58 -5.01 -14.44
C ILE A 251 13.62 -4.94 -15.97
N GLU A 252 12.90 -3.98 -16.55
CA GLU A 252 12.93 -3.68 -17.99
C GLU A 252 12.85 -2.16 -18.24
N PRO A 253 13.45 -1.64 -19.32
CA PRO A 253 13.37 -0.21 -19.64
C PRO A 253 11.92 0.26 -19.81
N ARG A 254 11.57 1.39 -19.18
CA ARG A 254 10.24 2.05 -19.19
C ARG A 254 9.12 1.24 -18.52
N LYS A 255 9.41 0.07 -17.97
CA LYS A 255 8.46 -0.70 -17.17
C LYS A 255 8.27 -0.03 -15.81
N ARG A 256 7.08 -0.13 -15.25
CA ARG A 256 6.77 0.38 -13.90
C ARG A 256 6.86 -0.77 -12.90
N PRO A 257 7.48 -0.57 -11.73
CA PRO A 257 7.57 -1.61 -10.72
C PRO A 257 6.20 -1.91 -10.09
N LEU A 258 6.03 -3.14 -9.58
CA LEU A 258 4.79 -3.58 -8.92
C LEU A 258 4.60 -2.92 -7.54
N SER A 259 3.59 -2.07 -7.42
CA SER A 259 3.27 -1.38 -6.17
C SER A 259 2.28 -2.16 -5.29
N SER A 260 2.22 -1.81 -4.00
CA SER A 260 1.22 -2.29 -3.02
C SER A 260 0.16 -1.23 -2.66
N MET A 261 0.22 -0.04 -3.25
CA MET A 261 -0.72 1.06 -2.96
C MET A 261 -2.17 0.69 -3.26
N THR A 262 -3.05 0.78 -2.28
CA THR A 262 -4.45 0.29 -2.39
C THR A 262 -5.50 1.36 -2.02
N PRO A 263 -5.49 2.56 -2.64
CA PRO A 263 -6.57 3.52 -2.45
C PRO A 263 -7.91 2.87 -2.83
N THR A 264 -8.91 2.98 -1.96
CA THR A 264 -10.17 2.23 -2.12
C THR A 264 -11.38 3.08 -1.78
N ILE A 265 -12.39 3.01 -2.65
CA ILE A 265 -13.73 3.56 -2.44
C ILE A 265 -14.70 2.39 -2.30
N ILE A 266 -15.51 2.40 -1.26
CA ILE A 266 -16.58 1.45 -0.99
C ILE A 266 -17.92 2.16 -1.20
N LYS A 267 -18.73 1.68 -2.13
CA LYS A 267 -19.98 2.31 -2.56
C LYS A 267 -21.17 1.44 -2.22
N GLY A 268 -22.05 1.97 -1.36
CA GLY A 268 -23.37 1.43 -1.07
C GLY A 268 -24.48 2.42 -1.44
N ASP A 269 -25.72 1.94 -1.39
CA ASP A 269 -26.90 2.79 -1.57
C ASP A 269 -27.12 3.69 -0.35
N ASP A 270 -26.80 3.19 0.83
CA ASP A 270 -26.97 3.84 2.14
C ASP A 270 -25.74 4.66 2.56
N ARG A 271 -24.53 4.25 2.19
CA ARG A 271 -23.29 4.93 2.59
C ARG A 271 -22.12 4.71 1.63
N ILE A 272 -21.17 5.64 1.62
CA ILE A 272 -19.91 5.56 0.88
C ILE A 272 -18.75 5.69 1.86
N GLY A 273 -17.82 4.73 1.84
CA GLY A 273 -16.55 4.80 2.56
C GLY A 273 -15.40 5.06 1.60
N VAL A 274 -14.41 5.84 2.00
CA VAL A 274 -13.16 6.02 1.27
C VAL A 274 -12.04 5.84 2.27
N LEU A 275 -11.05 5.02 1.92
CA LEU A 275 -9.95 4.74 2.81
C LEU A 275 -8.69 4.34 2.05
N GLY A 276 -7.58 4.51 2.73
CA GLY A 276 -6.29 3.99 2.33
C GLY A 276 -5.25 4.30 3.38
N THR A 277 -4.09 3.68 3.24
CA THR A 277 -2.99 3.81 4.19
C THR A 277 -1.67 3.62 3.47
N PRO A 278 -0.58 4.20 3.99
CA PRO A 278 0.76 3.75 3.69
C PRO A 278 1.18 2.50 4.47
N GLY A 279 2.36 1.96 4.14
CA GLY A 279 2.99 0.86 4.88
C GLY A 279 3.53 -0.28 4.02
N GLY A 280 4.12 0.02 2.85
CA GLY A 280 4.75 -0.97 1.98
C GLY A 280 3.87 -2.18 1.66
N SER A 281 4.41 -3.38 1.85
CA SER A 281 3.68 -4.63 1.64
C SER A 281 2.42 -4.76 2.51
N ARG A 282 2.33 -4.10 3.66
CA ARG A 282 1.18 -4.24 4.59
C ARG A 282 -0.03 -3.39 4.21
N ILE A 283 0.08 -2.49 3.23
CA ILE A 283 -1.01 -1.63 2.75
C ILE A 283 -2.26 -2.46 2.43
N ILE A 284 -2.10 -3.51 1.62
CA ILE A 284 -3.23 -4.32 1.13
C ILE A 284 -3.98 -4.96 2.31
N THR A 285 -3.25 -5.55 3.27
CA THR A 285 -3.87 -6.17 4.44
C THR A 285 -4.53 -5.18 5.38
N MET A 286 -3.93 -4.00 5.58
CA MET A 286 -4.54 -2.96 6.41
C MET A 286 -5.82 -2.44 5.78
N VAL A 287 -5.80 -2.17 4.47
CA VAL A 287 -7.00 -1.77 3.73
C VAL A 287 -8.08 -2.86 3.78
N LEU A 288 -7.72 -4.14 3.69
CA LEU A 288 -8.67 -5.23 3.90
C LEU A 288 -9.31 -5.18 5.29
N LEU A 289 -8.53 -4.98 6.36
CA LEU A 289 -9.07 -4.87 7.72
C LEU A 289 -10.03 -3.68 7.84
N GLY A 290 -9.66 -2.51 7.30
CA GLY A 290 -10.54 -1.33 7.28
C GLY A 290 -11.81 -1.54 6.46
N ILE A 291 -11.74 -2.25 5.32
CA ILE A 291 -12.91 -2.64 4.54
C ILE A 291 -13.84 -3.52 5.37
N LEU A 292 -13.30 -4.56 6.03
CA LEU A 292 -14.12 -5.47 6.82
C LEU A 292 -14.80 -4.76 8.00
N ASP A 293 -14.12 -3.80 8.63
CA ASP A 293 -14.66 -2.99 9.72
C ASP A 293 -15.75 -2.00 9.27
N PHE A 294 -15.61 -1.46 8.06
CA PHE A 294 -16.69 -0.75 7.38
C PHE A 294 -17.91 -1.66 7.17
N MET A 295 -17.71 -2.91 6.75
CA MET A 295 -18.81 -3.87 6.54
C MET A 295 -19.52 -4.21 7.86
N ASP A 296 -18.76 -4.30 8.96
CA ASP A 296 -19.29 -4.49 10.32
C ASP A 296 -20.05 -3.24 10.83
N GLY A 297 -20.08 -2.14 10.07
CA GLY A 297 -20.92 -0.98 10.31
C GLY A 297 -20.29 0.12 11.16
N GLN A 298 -18.97 0.05 11.36
CA GLN A 298 -18.24 0.98 12.21
C GLN A 298 -18.04 2.35 11.54
N GLN A 299 -17.60 3.33 12.32
CA GLN A 299 -17.25 4.68 11.85
C GLN A 299 -15.75 4.78 11.47
N PRO A 300 -15.35 5.74 10.62
CA PRO A 300 -13.96 5.92 10.17
C PRO A 300 -12.92 5.91 11.27
N GLU A 301 -13.21 6.49 12.43
CA GLU A 301 -12.30 6.54 13.58
C GLU A 301 -11.96 5.14 14.10
N HIS A 302 -12.87 4.19 13.99
CA HIS A 302 -12.63 2.80 14.36
C HIS A 302 -11.79 2.08 13.30
N TRP A 303 -12.12 2.25 12.01
CA TRP A 303 -11.43 1.59 10.90
C TRP A 303 -9.92 1.92 10.91
N VAL A 304 -9.60 3.20 11.10
CA VAL A 304 -8.21 3.68 11.11
C VAL A 304 -7.47 3.30 12.39
N ALA A 305 -8.18 3.13 13.51
CA ALA A 305 -7.59 2.81 14.81
C ALA A 305 -7.39 1.30 15.04
N LEU A 306 -8.08 0.43 14.30
CA LEU A 306 -8.05 -1.02 14.45
C LEU A 306 -6.64 -1.56 14.75
N PRO A 307 -6.46 -2.39 15.79
CA PRO A 307 -5.25 -3.17 15.97
C PRO A 307 -4.97 -4.05 14.75
N ARG A 308 -3.73 -4.02 14.24
CA ARG A 308 -3.39 -4.57 12.92
C ARG A 308 -2.68 -5.91 13.02
N PHE A 309 -2.99 -6.79 12.07
CA PHE A 309 -2.20 -7.98 11.79
C PHE A 309 -2.00 -8.15 10.29
N HIS A 310 -0.98 -8.90 9.92
CA HIS A 310 -0.51 -9.01 8.55
C HIS A 310 0.08 -10.39 8.24
N HIS A 311 -0.21 -10.90 7.05
CA HIS A 311 0.43 -12.07 6.47
C HIS A 311 0.62 -11.85 4.97
N GLN A 312 1.85 -11.99 4.46
CA GLN A 312 2.19 -11.72 3.05
C GLN A 312 2.71 -12.94 2.32
N TYR A 313 2.09 -14.09 2.57
CA TYR A 313 2.52 -15.39 2.06
C TYR A 313 3.86 -15.86 2.66
N VAL A 314 4.96 -15.19 2.34
CA VAL A 314 6.28 -15.44 2.94
C VAL A 314 6.85 -14.14 3.52
N PRO A 315 7.48 -14.17 4.72
CA PRO A 315 7.66 -15.32 5.61
C PRO A 315 6.34 -15.85 6.20
N ASP A 316 6.29 -17.15 6.51
CA ASP A 316 5.08 -17.85 6.97
C ASP A 316 4.79 -17.58 8.46
N ARG A 317 4.35 -16.36 8.74
CA ARG A 317 4.03 -15.88 10.09
C ARG A 317 3.04 -14.73 10.03
N ILE A 318 2.19 -14.66 11.05
CA ILE A 318 1.33 -13.51 11.30
C ILE A 318 2.17 -12.47 12.03
N SER A 319 2.43 -11.32 11.42
CA SER A 319 2.95 -10.15 12.14
C SER A 319 1.78 -9.39 12.77
N ALA A 320 1.84 -9.14 14.07
CA ALA A 320 0.74 -8.55 14.84
C ALA A 320 1.21 -7.32 15.65
N GLU A 321 0.39 -6.28 15.77
CA GLU A 321 0.63 -5.16 16.69
C GLU A 321 0.53 -5.62 18.15
N PRO A 322 1.12 -4.88 19.12
CA PRO A 322 1.11 -5.28 20.53
C PRO A 322 -0.27 -5.58 21.13
N ASP A 323 -1.31 -4.91 20.63
CA ASP A 323 -2.70 -4.99 21.09
C ASP A 323 -3.63 -5.67 20.08
N ALA A 324 -3.08 -6.31 19.04
CA ALA A 324 -3.88 -7.01 18.04
C ALA A 324 -4.56 -8.28 18.57
N PHE A 325 -3.91 -8.97 19.52
CA PHE A 325 -4.36 -10.25 20.04
C PHE A 325 -4.14 -10.33 21.55
N THR A 326 -5.09 -10.94 22.26
CA THR A 326 -4.88 -11.39 23.64
C THR A 326 -3.93 -12.61 23.68
N PRO A 327 -3.32 -12.95 24.82
CA PRO A 327 -2.55 -14.19 24.95
C PRO A 327 -3.37 -15.44 24.59
N GLU A 328 -4.66 -15.45 24.90
CA GLU A 328 -5.59 -16.52 24.55
C GLU A 328 -5.82 -16.61 23.04
N ASP A 329 -5.93 -15.46 22.34
CA ASP A 329 -6.05 -15.43 20.89
C ASP A 329 -4.78 -15.97 20.22
N VAL A 330 -3.61 -15.55 20.70
CA VAL A 330 -2.31 -16.06 20.22
C VAL A 330 -2.24 -17.58 20.39
N ALA A 331 -2.54 -18.09 21.58
CA ALA A 331 -2.51 -19.53 21.84
C ALA A 331 -3.50 -20.30 20.95
N ALA A 332 -4.69 -19.74 20.69
CA ALA A 332 -5.67 -20.34 19.80
C ALA A 332 -5.21 -20.36 18.33
N LEU A 333 -4.56 -19.29 17.86
CA LEU A 333 -3.98 -19.22 16.51
C LEU A 333 -2.81 -20.19 16.35
N GLU A 334 -1.94 -20.29 17.35
CA GLU A 334 -0.83 -21.25 17.39
C GLU A 334 -1.34 -22.70 17.42
N ALA A 335 -2.43 -22.97 18.14
CA ALA A 335 -3.08 -24.28 18.13
C ALA A 335 -3.69 -24.64 16.76
N MET A 336 -4.04 -23.65 15.94
CA MET A 336 -4.41 -23.86 14.53
C MET A 336 -3.18 -24.04 13.61
N GLY A 337 -1.96 -23.86 14.11
CA GLY A 337 -0.72 -24.04 13.34
C GLY A 337 -0.12 -22.75 12.77
N HIS A 338 -0.62 -21.57 13.16
CA HIS A 338 0.01 -20.31 12.79
C HIS A 338 1.23 -20.02 13.67
N THR A 339 2.25 -19.37 13.09
CA THR A 339 3.28 -18.70 13.89
C THR A 339 2.87 -17.24 14.07
N VAL A 340 2.71 -16.77 15.30
CA VAL A 340 2.34 -15.37 15.59
C VAL A 340 3.56 -14.61 16.13
N GLU A 341 3.93 -13.53 15.46
CA GLU A 341 4.98 -12.63 15.88
C GLU A 341 4.38 -11.28 16.29
N VAL A 342 4.21 -11.09 17.60
CA VAL A 342 3.80 -9.81 18.17
C VAL A 342 4.98 -8.84 18.14
N ARG A 343 4.83 -7.77 17.35
CA ARG A 343 5.83 -6.71 17.20
C ARG A 343 5.78 -5.76 18.39
N LYS A 344 6.89 -5.04 18.63
CA LYS A 344 6.94 -3.95 19.63
C LYS A 344 6.30 -2.66 19.12
N GLY A 345 6.40 -2.41 17.82
CA GLY A 345 5.89 -1.20 17.18
C GLY A 345 4.50 -1.39 16.58
N ARG A 346 3.81 -0.27 16.41
CA ARG A 346 2.59 -0.14 15.59
C ARG A 346 2.98 0.35 14.20
N TRP A 347 2.16 0.11 13.19
CA TRP A 347 2.48 0.48 11.80
C TRP A 347 1.28 1.05 11.05
N GLY A 348 1.57 1.74 9.95
CA GLY A 348 0.61 2.39 9.05
C GLY A 348 0.13 3.76 9.51
N ASN A 349 -0.59 4.45 8.63
CA ASN A 349 -1.16 5.78 8.87
C ASN A 349 -2.45 5.92 8.03
N MET A 350 -3.46 5.12 8.39
CA MET A 350 -4.70 5.04 7.63
C MET A 350 -5.53 6.32 7.82
N HIS A 351 -6.09 6.80 6.71
CA HIS A 351 -7.11 7.84 6.75
C HIS A 351 -8.37 7.33 6.08
N GLY A 352 -9.52 7.72 6.63
CA GLY A 352 -10.81 7.28 6.13
C GLY A 352 -11.87 8.37 6.26
N VAL A 353 -12.81 8.38 5.32
CA VAL A 353 -14.02 9.22 5.38
C VAL A 353 -15.24 8.37 5.08
N LEU A 354 -16.35 8.68 5.74
CA LEU A 354 -17.65 8.07 5.54
C LEU A 354 -18.65 9.15 5.17
N TRP A 355 -19.44 8.90 4.15
CA TRP A 355 -20.63 9.67 3.82
C TRP A 355 -21.87 8.79 3.98
N ASN A 356 -22.72 9.12 4.95
CA ASN A 356 -24.05 8.53 5.08
C ASN A 356 -24.99 9.18 4.06
N ARG A 357 -25.39 8.43 3.03
CA ARG A 357 -26.21 8.94 1.92
C ARG A 357 -27.67 9.10 2.29
N LEU A 358 -28.12 8.47 3.38
CA LEU A 358 -29.49 8.60 3.87
C LEU A 358 -29.69 9.90 4.67
N THR A 359 -28.70 10.27 5.48
CA THR A 359 -28.77 11.47 6.35
C THR A 359 -28.03 12.68 5.79
N GLY A 360 -27.08 12.47 4.88
CA GLY A 360 -26.14 13.49 4.41
C GLY A 360 -24.96 13.73 5.36
N GLU A 361 -24.87 13.01 6.48
CA GLU A 361 -23.80 13.16 7.47
C GLU A 361 -22.46 12.64 6.92
N VAL A 362 -21.39 13.35 7.25
CA VAL A 362 -20.01 12.98 6.90
C VAL A 362 -19.19 12.83 8.18
N SER A 363 -18.43 11.74 8.29
CA SER A 363 -17.47 11.50 9.37
C SER A 363 -16.09 11.19 8.79
N ALA A 364 -15.03 11.37 9.57
CA ALA A 364 -13.66 11.25 9.10
C ALA A 364 -12.71 10.80 10.21
N GLY A 365 -11.88 9.81 9.92
CA GLY A 365 -10.89 9.24 10.83
C GLY A 365 -9.47 9.48 10.34
N SER A 366 -8.58 9.78 11.28
CA SER A 366 -7.12 9.82 11.08
C SER A 366 -6.47 8.83 12.05
N ASP A 367 -5.47 8.08 11.58
CA ASP A 367 -4.80 7.07 12.39
C ASP A 367 -4.28 7.65 13.71
N PRO A 368 -4.65 7.09 14.88
CA PRO A 368 -4.17 7.58 16.16
C PRO A 368 -2.70 7.23 16.45
N ARG A 369 -2.05 6.40 15.61
CA ARG A 369 -0.63 6.01 15.79
C ARG A 369 0.35 7.12 15.40
N SER A 370 -0.10 8.10 14.62
CA SER A 370 0.74 9.14 14.04
C SER A 370 0.21 10.52 14.45
N ASP A 371 1.10 11.37 14.98
CA ASP A 371 0.81 12.80 15.16
C ASP A 371 0.71 13.55 13.82
N ALA A 372 1.22 12.94 12.74
CA ALA A 372 1.10 13.44 11.37
C ALA A 372 -0.16 12.89 10.70
N GLY A 373 -1.14 13.78 10.50
CA GLY A 373 -2.45 13.46 9.93
C GLY A 373 -3.56 14.21 10.67
N ARG A 374 -4.64 14.55 9.98
CA ARG A 374 -5.80 15.20 10.62
C ARG A 374 -7.07 14.89 9.84
N ALA A 375 -8.11 14.52 10.57
CA ALA A 375 -9.46 14.42 10.03
C ALA A 375 -10.25 15.71 10.35
N ILE A 376 -10.95 16.25 9.36
CA ILE A 376 -11.76 17.46 9.50
C ILE A 376 -13.03 17.28 8.68
N VAL A 377 -14.17 17.34 9.35
CA VAL A 377 -15.47 17.54 8.71
C VAL A 377 -15.82 19.02 8.90
N ARG A 378 -16.24 19.70 7.82
CA ARG A 378 -16.55 21.14 7.83
C ARG A 378 -17.97 21.40 7.39
#